data_AF-A0A2N2V8F7-F1
#
_entry.id   AF-A0A2N2V8F7-F1
#
_cell.length_a   1.000
_cell.length_b   1.000
_cell.length_c   1.000
_cell.angle_alpha   90.00
_cell.angle_beta   90.00
_cell.angle_gamma   90.00
#
_symmetry.space_group_name_H-M   'P 1'
#
loop_
_entity.id
_entity.type
_entity.pdbx_description
1 polymer ?
#
loop_
_entity_poly.entity_id
_entity_poly.type
_entity_poly.pdbx_seq_one_letter_code
_entity_poly.pdbx_strand_id
1 'polypeptide(L)'
;MADLAAITEREVALIAHFIDLLKAEQESLRSTDPTALPDIATAKIALVEQLNDLESERRSALGISSEEKTRAAMDTWLAANPAQRTAAINWQKLLELADEARQLHQLNAGLVSLHLQRTNEAMTILNTRAAGETLYGSDGQAAPPSGSRIVDSA
;
A
#
# COMPACT_ATOMS: atom_id res chain seq x y z
N MET A 1 2.44 35.52 -6.24
CA MET A 1 3.16 34.70 -5.24
C MET A 1 2.19 33.61 -4.82
N ALA A 2 2.58 32.34 -4.95
CA ALA A 2 1.73 31.23 -4.55
C ALA A 2 1.43 31.31 -3.05
N ASP A 3 0.16 31.14 -2.67
CA ASP A 3 -0.24 31.15 -1.27
C ASP A 3 0.03 29.77 -0.66
N LEU A 4 1.13 29.66 0.08
CA LEU A 4 1.50 28.43 0.78
C LEU A 4 0.44 27.99 1.80
N ALA A 5 -0.40 28.90 2.31
CA ALA A 5 -1.51 28.54 3.17
C ALA A 5 -2.59 27.75 2.40
N ALA A 6 -2.92 28.18 1.18
CA ALA A 6 -3.88 27.49 0.32
C ALA A 6 -3.34 26.14 -0.18
N ILE A 7 -2.04 26.05 -0.49
CA ILE A 7 -1.41 24.78 -0.89
C ILE A 7 -1.47 23.77 0.28
N THR A 8 -1.05 24.17 1.47
CA THR A 8 -1.06 23.30 2.66
C THR A 8 -2.47 22.91 3.08
N GLU A 9 -3.48 23.75 2.88
CA GLU A 9 -4.88 23.40 3.12
C GLU A 9 -5.36 22.30 2.15
N ARG A 10 -5.03 22.42 0.86
CA ARG A 10 -5.33 21.39 -0.15
C ARG A 10 -4.63 20.07 0.17
N GLU A 11 -3.35 20.12 0.58
CA GLU A 11 -2.60 18.92 1.01
C GLU A 11 -3.27 18.24 2.21
N VAL A 12 -3.70 19.01 3.21
CA VAL A 12 -4.42 18.49 4.38
C VAL A 12 -5.75 17.83 4.00
N ALA A 13 -6.52 18.42 3.11
CA ALA A 13 -7.78 17.83 2.64
C ALA A 13 -7.54 16.52 1.88
N LEU A 14 -6.50 16.49 1.04
CA LEU A 14 -6.20 15.34 0.21
C LEU A 14 -5.63 14.16 1.01
N ILE A 15 -4.74 14.41 1.97
CA ILE A 15 -4.21 13.36 2.86
C ILE A 15 -5.32 12.80 3.76
N ALA A 16 -6.27 13.64 4.22
CA ALA A 16 -7.42 13.17 4.99
C ALA A 16 -8.30 12.23 4.15
N HIS A 17 -8.57 12.58 2.89
CA HIS A 17 -9.30 11.71 1.97
C HIS A 17 -8.53 10.41 1.69
N PHE A 18 -7.21 10.47 1.58
CA PHE A 18 -6.37 9.28 1.44
C PHE A 18 -6.45 8.36 2.67
N ILE A 19 -6.48 8.93 3.88
CA ILE A 19 -6.70 8.16 5.13
C ILE A 19 -8.06 7.47 5.11
N ASP A 20 -9.12 8.17 4.71
CA ASP A 20 -10.46 7.57 4.63
C ASP A 20 -10.49 6.41 3.63
N LEU A 21 -9.79 6.56 2.49
CA LEU A 21 -9.64 5.48 1.52
C LEU A 21 -8.85 4.28 2.09
N LEU A 22 -7.77 4.53 2.85
CA LEU A 22 -7.01 3.46 3.52
C LEU A 22 -7.86 2.75 4.59
N LYS A 23 -8.76 3.46 5.28
CA LYS A 23 -9.71 2.86 6.23
C LYS A 23 -10.75 1.99 5.50
N ALA A 24 -11.27 2.45 4.35
CA ALA A 24 -12.15 1.66 3.51
C ALA A 24 -11.44 0.40 2.96
N GLU A 25 -10.17 0.52 2.53
CA GLU A 25 -9.32 -0.61 2.12
C GLU A 25 -9.20 -1.62 3.27
N GLN A 26 -8.90 -1.14 4.49
CA GLN A 26 -8.76 -1.99 5.66
C GLN A 26 -10.04 -2.76 5.97
N GLU A 27 -11.20 -2.11 5.88
CA GLU A 27 -12.48 -2.75 6.16
C GLU A 27 -12.81 -3.81 5.10
N SER A 28 -12.58 -3.52 3.82
CA SER A 28 -12.77 -4.50 2.75
C SER A 28 -11.81 -5.70 2.93
N LEU A 29 -10.55 -5.47 3.31
CA LEU A 29 -9.59 -6.53 3.63
C LEU A 29 -9.96 -7.34 4.88
N ARG A 30 -10.70 -6.77 5.84
CA ARG A 30 -11.21 -7.51 7.01
C ARG A 30 -12.47 -8.30 6.69
N SER A 31 -13.29 -7.78 5.79
CA SER A 31 -14.51 -8.44 5.32
C SER A 31 -14.21 -9.65 4.44
N THR A 32 -15.21 -10.49 4.22
CA THR A 32 -15.11 -11.63 3.28
C THR A 32 -15.45 -11.24 1.84
N ASP A 33 -15.72 -9.95 1.58
CA ASP A 33 -16.14 -9.44 0.28
C ASP A 33 -15.06 -8.50 -0.32
N PRO A 34 -14.21 -9.02 -1.22
CA PRO A 34 -13.16 -8.25 -1.86
C PRO A 34 -13.64 -7.42 -3.06
N THR A 35 -14.96 -7.36 -3.34
CA THR A 35 -15.49 -6.68 -4.54
C THR A 35 -15.14 -5.20 -4.63
N ALA A 36 -14.95 -4.52 -3.49
CA ALA A 36 -14.58 -3.11 -3.43
C ALA A 36 -13.07 -2.83 -3.62
N LEU A 37 -12.20 -3.84 -3.50
CA LEU A 37 -10.74 -3.64 -3.56
C LEU A 37 -10.23 -3.08 -4.90
N PRO A 38 -10.74 -3.50 -6.07
CA PRO A 38 -10.30 -2.93 -7.35
C PRO A 38 -10.60 -1.43 -7.45
N ASP A 39 -11.81 -1.01 -7.07
CA ASP A 39 -12.21 0.40 -7.12
C ASP A 39 -11.38 1.25 -6.15
N ILE A 40 -11.12 0.72 -4.95
CA ILE A 40 -10.25 1.35 -3.95
C ILE A 40 -8.82 1.51 -4.50
N ALA A 41 -8.29 0.50 -5.19
CA ALA A 41 -6.96 0.57 -5.80
C ALA A 41 -6.86 1.66 -6.87
N THR A 42 -7.88 1.80 -7.73
CA THR A 42 -7.93 2.87 -8.74
C THR A 42 -8.00 4.25 -8.08
N ALA A 43 -8.85 4.43 -7.07
CA ALA A 43 -8.94 5.69 -6.33
C ALA A 43 -7.62 6.06 -5.63
N LYS A 44 -6.89 5.05 -5.12
CA LYS A 44 -5.61 5.22 -4.42
C LYS A 44 -4.53 5.76 -5.36
N ILE A 45 -4.44 5.22 -6.58
CA ILE A 45 -3.49 5.69 -7.61
C ILE A 45 -3.76 7.17 -7.93
N ALA A 46 -5.02 7.53 -8.19
CA ALA A 46 -5.40 8.90 -8.52
C ALA A 46 -5.13 9.90 -7.37
N LEU A 47 -5.29 9.47 -6.11
CA LEU A 47 -4.97 10.31 -4.95
C LEU A 47 -3.47 10.49 -4.75
N VAL A 48 -2.67 9.45 -4.99
CA VAL A 48 -1.21 9.54 -4.91
C VAL A 48 -0.66 10.50 -5.97
N GLU A 49 -1.20 10.45 -7.19
CA GLU A 49 -0.82 11.41 -8.25
C GLU A 49 -1.12 12.86 -7.82
N GLN A 50 -2.32 13.12 -7.29
CA GLN A 50 -2.67 14.46 -6.80
C GLN A 50 -1.80 14.93 -5.62
N LEU A 51 -1.39 14.02 -4.73
CA LEU A 51 -0.46 14.35 -3.63
C LEU A 51 0.91 14.73 -4.17
N ASN A 52 1.42 13.99 -5.15
CA ASN A 52 2.71 14.28 -5.79
C ASN A 52 2.69 15.64 -6.51
N ASP A 53 1.58 15.98 -7.17
CA ASP A 53 1.40 17.27 -7.85
C ASP A 53 1.41 18.44 -6.84
N LEU A 54 0.69 18.31 -5.72
CA LEU A 54 0.69 19.33 -4.66
C LEU A 54 2.06 19.48 -4.00
N GLU A 55 2.76 18.37 -3.78
CA GLU A 55 4.14 18.43 -3.26
C GLU A 55 5.07 19.16 -4.24
N SER A 56 4.90 18.92 -5.55
CA SER A 56 5.63 19.65 -6.59
C SER A 56 5.30 21.15 -6.59
N GLU A 57 4.01 21.51 -6.44
CA GLU A 57 3.55 22.89 -6.33
C GLU A 57 4.18 23.59 -5.11
N ARG A 58 4.18 22.93 -3.95
CA ARG A 58 4.82 23.43 -2.72
C ARG A 58 6.33 23.58 -2.88
N ARG A 59 7.02 22.61 -3.50
CA ARG A 59 8.47 22.69 -3.78
C ARG A 59 8.80 23.86 -4.68
N SER A 60 8.01 24.07 -5.72
CA SER A 60 8.15 25.21 -6.62
C SER A 60 7.96 26.55 -5.88
N ALA A 61 6.94 26.63 -5.02
CA ALA A 61 6.67 27.81 -4.21
C ALA A 61 7.81 28.12 -3.20
N LEU A 62 8.48 27.09 -2.68
CA LEU A 62 9.63 27.23 -1.79
C LEU A 62 10.97 27.41 -2.54
N GLY A 63 11.00 27.25 -3.86
CA GLY A 63 12.22 27.36 -4.68
C GLY A 63 13.23 26.23 -4.47
N ILE A 64 12.77 25.02 -4.13
CA ILE A 64 13.63 23.88 -3.80
C ILE A 64 13.61 22.86 -4.94
N SER A 65 14.78 22.41 -5.37
CA SER A 65 14.93 21.40 -6.43
C SER A 65 15.05 19.95 -5.94
N SER A 66 15.32 19.73 -4.64
CA SER A 66 15.56 18.40 -4.05
C SER A 66 14.55 18.06 -2.94
N GLU A 67 14.03 16.83 -2.96
CA GLU A 67 13.10 16.26 -1.97
C GLU A 67 13.65 16.28 -0.53
N GLU A 68 14.94 16.00 -0.36
CA GLU A 68 15.59 15.84 0.96
C GLU A 68 15.51 17.10 1.84
N LYS A 69 15.28 18.27 1.25
CA LYS A 69 15.24 19.55 1.97
C LYS A 69 13.83 20.10 2.16
N THR A 70 12.80 19.42 1.67
CA THR A 70 11.46 20.01 1.57
C THR A 70 10.83 20.30 2.93
N ARG A 71 11.01 19.41 3.93
CA ARG A 71 10.52 19.65 5.31
C ARG A 71 11.30 20.75 6.02
N ALA A 72 12.63 20.66 6.02
CA ALA A 72 13.49 21.64 6.68
C ALA A 72 13.33 23.05 6.10
N ALA A 73 13.11 23.15 4.79
CA ALA A 73 12.86 24.42 4.13
C ALA A 73 11.47 25.00 4.45
N MET A 74 10.44 24.15 4.61
CA MET A 74 9.13 24.61 5.08
C MET A 74 9.22 25.15 6.51
N ASP A 75 9.93 24.46 7.40
CA ASP A 75 10.14 24.91 8.78
C ASP A 75 10.93 26.24 8.83
N THR A 76 11.95 26.38 7.96
CA THR A 76 12.72 27.62 7.81
C THR A 76 11.85 28.76 7.28
N TRP A 77 10.99 28.50 6.29
CA TRP A 77 10.08 29.48 5.74
C TRP A 77 9.03 29.94 6.77
N LEU A 78 8.48 29.02 7.56
CA LEU A 78 7.54 29.33 8.64
C LEU A 78 8.20 30.16 9.75
N ALA A 79 9.45 29.85 10.11
CA ALA A 79 10.22 30.66 11.06
C ALA A 79 10.48 32.09 10.56
N ALA A 80 10.70 32.26 9.25
CA ALA A 80 10.86 33.57 8.62
C ALA A 80 9.53 34.34 8.42
N ASN A 81 8.38 33.65 8.48
CA ASN A 81 7.06 34.23 8.21
C ASN A 81 6.07 33.98 9.36
N PRO A 82 6.29 34.54 10.57
CA PRO A 82 5.45 34.30 11.75
C PRO A 82 4.01 34.81 11.62
N ALA A 83 3.73 35.69 10.66
CA ALA A 83 2.38 36.14 10.33
C ALA A 83 1.52 35.04 9.68
N GLN A 84 2.15 34.03 9.06
CA GLN A 84 1.48 32.94 8.33
C GLN A 84 1.08 31.78 9.25
N ARG A 85 0.31 32.08 10.30
CA ARG A 85 -0.10 31.09 11.31
C ARG A 85 -0.93 29.94 10.72
N THR A 86 -1.78 30.23 9.75
CA THR A 86 -2.61 29.22 9.07
C THR A 86 -1.76 28.17 8.36
N ALA A 87 -0.73 28.60 7.63
CA ALA A 87 0.21 27.70 6.98
C ALA A 87 0.98 26.84 8.00
N ALA A 88 1.37 27.41 9.15
CA ALA A 88 2.03 26.66 10.21
C ALA A 88 1.12 25.57 10.82
N ILE A 89 -0.14 25.89 11.08
CA ILE A 89 -1.14 24.94 11.61
C ILE A 89 -1.40 23.83 10.59
N ASN A 90 -1.61 24.18 9.32
CA ASN A 90 -1.86 23.20 8.26
C ASN A 90 -0.64 22.31 8.03
N TRP A 91 0.58 22.85 8.09
CA TRP A 91 1.81 22.08 7.97
C TRP A 91 1.97 21.05 9.09
N GLN A 92 1.73 21.45 10.33
CA GLN A 92 1.77 20.54 11.47
C GLN A 92 0.72 19.43 11.33
N LYS A 93 -0.51 19.79 10.95
CA LYS A 93 -1.59 18.84 10.70
C LYS A 93 -1.28 17.87 9.56
N LEU A 94 -0.65 18.36 8.48
CA LEU A 94 -0.22 17.52 7.36
C LEU A 94 0.80 16.47 7.82
N LEU A 95 1.76 16.83 8.67
CA LEU A 95 2.75 15.89 9.21
C LEU A 95 2.10 14.80 10.08
N GLU A 96 1.13 15.17 10.91
CA GLU A 96 0.37 14.23 11.74
C GLU A 96 -0.45 13.25 10.90
N LEU A 97 -1.18 13.76 9.90
CA LEU A 97 -1.98 12.94 8.98
C LEU A 97 -1.09 12.04 8.11
N ALA A 98 0.07 12.52 7.67
CA ALA A 98 1.02 11.71 6.90
C ALA A 98 1.54 10.52 7.72
N ASP A 99 1.76 10.70 9.03
CA ASP A 99 2.14 9.59 9.91
C ASP A 99 1.00 8.59 10.10
N GLU A 100 -0.24 9.05 10.30
CA GLU A 100 -1.42 8.17 10.35
C GLU A 100 -1.58 7.37 9.05
N ALA A 101 -1.49 8.04 7.90
CA ALA A 101 -1.57 7.40 6.59
C ALA A 101 -0.49 6.33 6.41
N ARG A 102 0.74 6.60 6.85
CA ARG A 102 1.85 5.63 6.81
C ARG A 102 1.56 4.41 7.67
N GLN A 103 1.07 4.60 8.89
CA GLN A 103 0.73 3.51 9.80
C GLN A 103 -0.40 2.64 9.22
N LEU A 104 -1.47 3.26 8.71
CA LEU A 104 -2.57 2.56 8.05
C LEU A 104 -2.10 1.79 6.81
N HIS A 105 -1.25 2.40 6.00
CA HIS A 105 -0.69 1.75 4.82
C HIS A 105 0.11 0.49 5.18
N GLN A 106 0.93 0.55 6.23
CA GLN A 106 1.70 -0.60 6.72
C GLN A 106 0.79 -1.72 7.25
N LEU A 107 -0.27 -1.38 7.97
CA LEU A 107 -1.26 -2.35 8.45
C LEU A 107 -1.98 -3.04 7.27
N ASN A 108 -2.41 -2.27 6.28
CA ASN A 108 -3.09 -2.80 5.10
C ASN A 108 -2.17 -3.72 4.28
N ALA A 109 -0.91 -3.34 4.11
CA ALA A 109 0.10 -4.19 3.46
C ALA A 109 0.26 -5.53 4.19
N GLY A 110 0.30 -5.51 5.53
CA GLY A 110 0.35 -6.72 6.34
C GLY A 110 -0.88 -7.63 6.17
N LEU A 111 -2.09 -7.05 6.10
CA LEU A 111 -3.31 -7.80 5.84
C LEU A 111 -3.30 -8.47 4.46
N VAL A 112 -2.87 -7.76 3.42
CA VAL A 112 -2.72 -8.31 2.06
C VAL A 112 -1.73 -9.48 2.07
N SER A 113 -0.57 -9.33 2.71
CA SER A 113 0.42 -10.41 2.81
C SER A 113 -0.14 -11.65 3.53
N LEU A 114 -0.92 -11.46 4.60
CA LEU A 114 -1.54 -12.55 5.33
C LEU A 114 -2.56 -13.32 4.47
N HIS A 115 -3.39 -12.60 3.70
CA HIS A 115 -4.36 -13.22 2.79
C HIS A 115 -3.69 -14.02 1.67
N LEU A 116 -2.60 -13.48 1.10
CA LEU A 116 -1.80 -14.19 0.10
C LEU A 116 -1.18 -15.46 0.66
N GLN A 117 -0.63 -15.40 1.88
CA GLN A 117 -0.08 -16.58 2.55
C GLN A 117 -1.15 -17.66 2.75
N ARG A 118 -2.32 -17.30 3.30
CA ARG A 118 -3.43 -18.26 3.52
C ARG A 118 -3.94 -18.88 2.22
N THR A 119 -4.04 -18.08 1.15
CA THR A 119 -4.47 -18.56 -0.16
C THR A 119 -3.47 -19.56 -0.74
N ASN A 120 -2.17 -19.26 -0.63
CA ASN A 120 -1.11 -20.17 -1.09
C ASN A 120 -1.05 -21.47 -0.27
N GLU A 121 -1.24 -21.40 1.05
CA GLU A 121 -1.33 -22.58 1.92
C GLU A 121 -2.55 -23.45 1.56
N ALA A 122 -3.72 -22.84 1.35
CA ALA A 122 -4.92 -23.54 0.92
C ALA A 122 -4.73 -24.20 -0.46
N MET A 123 -4.16 -23.49 -1.44
CA MET A 123 -3.81 -24.03 -2.74
C MET A 123 -2.82 -25.19 -2.64
N THR A 124 -1.82 -25.09 -1.76
CA THR A 124 -0.88 -26.19 -1.50
C THR A 124 -1.62 -27.41 -0.97
N ILE A 125 -2.49 -27.26 0.04
CA ILE A 125 -3.28 -28.36 0.61
C ILE A 125 -4.19 -29.00 -0.45
N LEU A 126 -4.91 -28.19 -1.24
CA LEU A 126 -5.79 -28.68 -2.30
C LEU A 126 -5.01 -29.42 -3.39
N ASN A 127 -3.86 -28.90 -3.82
CA ASN A 127 -3.00 -29.53 -4.81
C ASN A 127 -2.35 -30.82 -4.28
N THR A 128 -1.93 -30.86 -3.01
CA THR A 128 -1.39 -32.08 -2.39
C THR A 128 -2.46 -33.18 -2.28
N ARG A 129 -3.72 -32.84 -2.01
CA ARG A 129 -4.83 -33.80 -2.03
C ARG A 129 -5.10 -34.34 -3.44
N ALA A 130 -5.09 -33.48 -4.46
CA ALA A 130 -5.23 -33.91 -5.85
C ALA A 130 -4.08 -34.84 -6.31
N ALA A 131 -2.85 -34.59 -5.84
CA ALA A 131 -1.71 -35.49 -6.09
C ALA A 131 -1.82 -36.83 -5.35
N GLY A 132 -2.41 -36.84 -4.14
CA GLY A 132 -2.65 -38.05 -3.34
C GLY A 132 -3.82 -38.92 -3.81
N GLU A 133 -4.77 -38.36 -4.57
CA GLU A 133 -5.87 -39.11 -5.20
C GLU A 133 -5.49 -39.80 -6.53
N THR A 134 -4.28 -39.60 -7.04
CA THR A 134 -3.74 -40.39 -8.16
C THR A 134 -3.20 -41.74 -7.67
N LEU A 135 -3.93 -42.44 -6.78
CA LEU A 135 -3.50 -43.74 -6.25
C LEU A 135 -4.58 -44.81 -6.19
N TYR A 136 -5.64 -44.68 -6.97
CA TYR A 136 -6.55 -45.79 -7.24
C TYR A 136 -7.00 -45.77 -8.70
N GLY A 137 -6.38 -46.61 -9.53
CA GLY A 137 -6.99 -47.01 -10.80
C GLY A 137 -8.29 -47.78 -10.52
N SER A 138 -9.19 -47.87 -11.50
CA SER A 138 -10.46 -48.61 -11.39
C SER A 138 -10.32 -50.08 -10.93
N ASP A 139 -9.10 -50.64 -10.96
CA ASP A 139 -8.77 -51.99 -10.54
C ASP A 139 -8.04 -52.08 -9.17
N GLY A 140 -7.95 -51.00 -8.39
CA GLY A 140 -7.54 -51.08 -6.98
C GLY A 140 -6.03 -51.17 -6.68
N GLN A 141 -5.14 -50.99 -7.67
CA GLN A 141 -3.71 -51.14 -7.46
C GLN A 141 -2.94 -49.81 -7.47
N ALA A 142 -2.10 -49.64 -6.45
CA ALA A 142 -1.13 -48.54 -6.34
C ALA A 142 0.05 -48.80 -7.27
N ALA A 143 0.26 -47.95 -8.28
CA ALA A 143 1.46 -48.01 -9.09
C ALA A 143 2.66 -47.49 -8.28
N PRO A 144 3.74 -48.28 -8.09
CA PRO A 144 4.93 -47.77 -7.44
C PRO A 144 5.62 -46.73 -8.33
N PRO A 145 6.28 -45.71 -7.75
CA PRO A 145 7.09 -44.78 -8.52
C PRO A 145 8.25 -45.57 -9.12
N SER A 146 8.22 -45.78 -10.44
CA SER A 146 9.28 -46.45 -11.18
C SER A 146 10.56 -45.62 -11.10
N GLY A 147 11.38 -45.94 -10.11
CA GLY A 147 12.74 -45.44 -9.92
C GLY A 147 13.65 -45.94 -11.03
N SER A 148 14.30 -45.01 -11.70
CA SER A 148 15.24 -45.21 -12.79
C SER A 148 16.59 -45.77 -12.30
N ARG A 149 17.16 -46.73 -13.06
CA ARG A 149 18.59 -47.19 -13.12
C ARG A 149 18.97 -48.20 -12.01
N ILE A 150 19.61 -49.33 -12.29
CA ILE A 150 20.92 -49.50 -12.94
C ILE A 150 20.91 -50.79 -13.80
N VAL A 151 21.28 -50.67 -15.08
CA VAL A 151 21.75 -51.81 -15.89
C VAL A 151 23.27 -51.82 -15.78
N ASP A 152 23.79 -52.82 -15.07
CA ASP A 152 25.20 -53.20 -15.11
C ASP A 152 25.23 -54.63 -15.69
N SER A 153 25.86 -54.79 -16.85
CA SER A 153 25.97 -56.05 -17.57
C SER A 153 27.44 -56.40 -17.68
N ALA A 154 27.79 -57.59 -17.18
CA ALA A 154 29.10 -58.23 -17.22
C ALA A 154 29.55 -58.65 -18.63
#